data_AF-A0AAD7X4B0-F1
#
_entry.id   AF-A0AAD7X4B0-F1
#
_cell.length_a   1.000
_cell.length_b   1.000
_cell.length_c   1.000
_cell.angle_alpha   90.00
_cell.angle_beta   90.00
_cell.angle_gamma   90.00
#
_symmetry.space_group_name_H-M   'P 1'
#
loop_
_entity.id
_entity.type
_entity.pdbx_description
1 polymer ?
#
loop_
_entity_poly.entity_id
_entity_poly.type
_entity_poly.pdbx_seq_one_letter_code
_entity_poly.pdbx_strand_id
1 'polypeptide(L)'
;MARVGAFGTLEDGLVFLWAMERVYLDAWTYVKSLLPTAATEAGPALPAIRQLVENWTCPAFVEFVEVLEGLVNRLNIVPGSPAYFRAEEIWVRVLELEEAFWPVGGEEMEELLL
;
A
#
# COMPACT_ATOMS: atom_id res chain seq x y z
N MET A 1 -2.04 1.35 -13.05
CA MET A 1 -2.59 0.03 -12.67
C MET A 1 -2.97 -0.83 -13.88
N ALA A 2 -3.99 -0.50 -14.68
CA ALA A 2 -4.42 -1.32 -15.83
C ALA A 2 -3.33 -1.60 -16.88
N ARG A 3 -2.40 -0.66 -17.09
CA ARG A 3 -1.29 -0.81 -18.06
C ARG A 3 -0.34 -1.96 -17.72
N VAL A 4 -0.02 -2.16 -16.43
CA VAL A 4 0.89 -3.24 -16.01
C VAL A 4 0.23 -4.60 -16.23
N GLY A 5 -1.06 -4.73 -15.88
CA GLY A 5 -1.82 -5.97 -16.12
C GLY A 5 -2.10 -6.28 -17.60
N ALA A 6 -2.19 -5.25 -18.46
CA ALA A 6 -2.50 -5.44 -19.88
C ALA A 6 -1.27 -5.61 -20.78
N PHE A 7 -0.15 -4.98 -20.44
CA PHE A 7 1.04 -4.89 -21.30
C PHE A 7 2.35 -5.29 -20.62
N GLY A 8 2.34 -5.49 -19.30
CA GLY A 8 3.48 -5.98 -18.55
C GLY A 8 3.65 -7.49 -18.67
N THR A 9 4.80 -7.98 -18.21
CA THR A 9 5.03 -9.41 -17.99
C THR A 9 4.33 -9.88 -16.72
N LEU A 10 4.21 -11.20 -16.54
CA LEU A 10 3.75 -11.77 -15.26
C LEU A 10 4.63 -11.34 -14.08
N GLU A 11 5.94 -11.21 -14.32
CA GLU A 11 6.92 -10.69 -13.36
C GLU A 11 6.54 -9.26 -12.94
N ASP A 12 6.31 -8.37 -13.90
CA ASP A 12 5.92 -6.97 -13.64
C ASP A 12 4.59 -6.90 -12.87
N GLY A 13 3.61 -7.74 -13.22
CA GLY A 13 2.33 -7.83 -12.53
C GLY A 13 2.45 -8.31 -11.09
N LEU A 14 3.35 -9.26 -10.81
CA LEU A 14 3.57 -9.79 -9.48
C LEU A 14 4.30 -8.79 -8.57
N VAL A 15 5.31 -8.08 -9.11
CA VAL A 15 5.97 -6.97 -8.40
C VAL A 15 4.96 -5.87 -8.08
N PHE A 16 4.13 -5.49 -9.07
CA PHE A 16 3.08 -4.49 -8.89
C PHE A 16 2.06 -4.87 -7.80
N LEU A 17 1.57 -6.11 -7.83
CA LEU A 17 0.61 -6.60 -6.83
C LEU A 17 1.23 -6.58 -5.44
N TRP A 18 2.42 -7.15 -5.27
CA TRP A 18 3.13 -7.11 -3.98
C TRP A 18 3.35 -5.68 -3.48
N ALA A 19 3.76 -4.76 -4.36
CA ALA A 19 4.05 -3.38 -3.99
C ALA A 19 2.82 -2.67 -3.41
N MET A 20 1.65 -2.78 -4.05
CA MET A 20 0.42 -2.16 -3.56
C MET A 20 0.03 -2.69 -2.17
N GLU A 21 0.03 -4.02 -2.01
CA GLU A 21 -0.41 -4.65 -0.76
C GLU A 21 0.57 -4.39 0.39
N ARG A 22 1.88 -4.31 0.08
CA ARG A 22 2.91 -3.93 1.06
C ARG A 22 2.70 -2.50 1.55
N VAL A 23 2.48 -1.54 0.65
CA VAL A 23 2.26 -0.13 1.04
C VAL A 23 1.03 0.02 1.93
N TYR A 24 -0.06 -0.67 1.60
CA TYR A 24 -1.26 -0.70 2.47
C TYR A 24 -0.96 -1.29 3.85
N LEU A 25 -0.29 -2.44 3.91
CA LEU A 25 0.06 -3.07 5.18
C LEU A 25 0.90 -2.13 6.05
N ASP A 26 1.91 -1.49 5.48
CA ASP A 26 2.80 -0.57 6.21
C ASP A 26 2.05 0.66 6.70
N ALA A 27 1.24 1.30 5.85
CA ALA A 27 0.43 2.46 6.21
C ALA A 27 -0.55 2.16 7.35
N TRP A 28 -1.32 1.07 7.24
CA TRP A 28 -2.30 0.71 8.27
C TRP A 28 -1.65 0.19 9.55
N THR A 29 -0.48 -0.44 9.46
CA THR A 29 0.33 -0.80 10.64
C THR A 29 0.81 0.45 11.38
N TYR A 30 1.23 1.48 10.64
CA TYR A 30 1.55 2.76 11.24
C TYR A 30 0.34 3.40 11.91
N VAL A 31 -0.83 3.47 11.24
CA VAL A 31 -2.07 3.99 11.85
C VAL A 31 -2.44 3.23 13.13
N LYS A 32 -2.33 1.89 13.12
CA LYS A 32 -2.56 1.05 14.31
C LYS A 32 -1.70 1.46 15.50
N SER A 33 -0.44 1.82 15.24
CA SER A 33 0.50 2.27 16.28
C SER A 33 0.09 3.59 16.94
N LEU A 34 -0.71 4.42 16.24
CA LEU A 34 -1.18 5.72 16.71
C LEU A 34 -2.51 5.63 17.49
N LEU A 35 -3.29 4.55 17.32
CA LEU A 35 -4.59 4.36 17.98
C LEU A 35 -4.57 4.48 19.52
N PRO A 36 -3.55 4.00 20.25
CA PRO A 36 -3.49 4.18 21.70
C PRO A 36 -3.42 5.66 22.12
N THR A 37 -2.78 6.50 21.31
CA THR A 37 -2.59 7.94 21.57
C THR A 37 -3.80 8.77 21.11
N ALA A 38 -4.53 8.32 20.09
CA ALA A 38 -5.68 9.02 19.51
C ALA A 38 -6.97 8.94 20.36
N ALA A 39 -6.99 8.16 21.45
CA ALA A 39 -8.19 7.94 22.26
C ALA A 39 -8.72 9.20 22.96
N THR A 40 -7.90 10.25 23.10
CA THR A 40 -8.26 11.53 23.74
C THR A 40 -8.96 12.53 22.81
N GLU A 41 -8.88 12.37 21.49
CA GLU A 41 -9.45 13.29 20.48
C GLU A 41 -10.26 12.51 19.42
N ALA A 42 -11.08 11.56 19.88
CA ALA A 42 -11.83 10.67 19.01
C ALA A 42 -12.93 11.41 18.21
N GLY A 43 -12.64 11.73 16.95
CA GLY A 43 -13.64 12.19 15.98
C GLY A 43 -14.62 11.08 15.55
N PRO A 44 -15.72 11.42 14.86
CA PRO A 44 -16.75 10.46 14.44
C PRO A 44 -16.25 9.37 13.48
N ALA A 45 -15.10 9.58 12.82
CA ALA A 45 -14.48 8.61 11.93
C ALA A 45 -13.74 7.46 12.65
N LEU A 46 -13.46 7.59 13.96
CA LEU A 46 -12.64 6.62 14.69
C LEU A 46 -13.15 5.15 14.61
N PRO A 47 -14.47 4.86 14.70
CA PRO A 47 -14.95 3.49 14.54
C PRO A 47 -14.64 2.90 13.16
N ALA A 48 -14.76 3.70 12.09
CA ALA A 48 -14.42 3.26 10.74
C ALA A 48 -12.91 3.01 10.63
N ILE A 49 -12.08 3.92 11.11
CA ILE A 49 -10.61 3.77 11.14
C ILE A 49 -10.21 2.49 11.87
N ARG A 50 -10.84 2.15 13.01
CA ARG A 50 -10.57 0.90 13.74
C ARG A 50 -10.88 -0.34 12.90
N GLN A 51 -12.03 -0.37 12.22
CA GLN A 51 -12.40 -1.50 11.34
C GLN A 51 -11.40 -1.66 10.18
N LEU A 52 -10.99 -0.54 9.58
CA LEU A 52 -10.01 -0.52 8.50
C LEU A 52 -8.64 -1.03 8.97
N VAL A 53 -8.16 -0.54 10.12
CA VAL A 53 -6.94 -1.04 10.76
C VAL A 53 -7.04 -2.53 11.04
N GLU A 54 -8.16 -3.02 11.59
CA GLU A 54 -8.35 -4.44 11.87
C GLU A 54 -8.28 -5.29 10.60
N ASN A 55 -8.89 -4.84 9.49
CA ASN A 55 -8.87 -5.55 8.22
C ASN A 55 -7.47 -5.62 7.59
N TRP A 56 -6.80 -4.48 7.45
CA TRP A 56 -5.49 -4.39 6.75
C TRP A 56 -4.28 -4.72 7.62
N THR A 57 -4.50 -5.03 8.90
CA THR A 57 -3.43 -5.53 9.80
C THR A 57 -3.78 -6.87 10.43
N CYS A 58 -4.82 -7.55 9.94
CA CYS A 58 -5.17 -8.89 10.41
C CYS A 58 -4.08 -9.91 10.00
N PRO A 59 -3.88 -10.98 10.79
CA PRO A 59 -2.87 -11.99 10.46
C PRO A 59 -3.00 -12.58 9.05
N ALA A 60 -4.22 -12.76 8.56
CA ALA A 60 -4.47 -13.28 7.22
C ALA A 60 -3.98 -12.33 6.11
N PHE A 61 -4.13 -11.02 6.30
CA PHE A 61 -3.63 -10.03 5.34
C PHE A 61 -2.10 -9.95 5.40
N VAL A 62 -1.50 -10.00 6.60
CA VAL A 62 -0.04 -10.07 6.76
C VAL A 62 0.53 -11.30 6.04
N GLU A 63 -0.04 -12.48 6.28
CA GLU A 63 0.38 -13.73 5.61
C GLU A 63 0.23 -13.62 4.08
N PHE A 64 -0.86 -12.99 3.60
CA PHE A 64 -1.05 -12.76 2.16
C PHE A 64 0.08 -11.90 1.56
N VAL A 65 0.48 -10.81 2.22
CA VAL A 65 1.60 -9.96 1.75
C VAL A 65 2.93 -10.71 1.81
N GLU A 66 3.18 -11.50 2.86
CA GLU A 66 4.38 -12.34 2.99
C GLU A 66 4.47 -13.40 1.88
N VAL A 67 3.35 -14.00 1.50
CA VAL A 67 3.28 -14.95 0.37
C VAL A 67 3.63 -14.26 -0.95
N LEU A 68 3.11 -13.05 -1.18
CA LEU A 68 3.45 -12.25 -2.37
C LEU A 68 4.94 -11.89 -2.38
N GLU A 69 5.50 -11.48 -1.24
CA GLU A 69 6.93 -11.19 -1.09
C GLU A 69 7.77 -12.43 -1.44
N GLY A 70 7.40 -13.60 -0.91
CA GLY A 70 8.07 -14.85 -1.23
C GLY A 70 7.99 -15.21 -2.72
N LEU A 71 6.88 -14.90 -3.39
CA LEU A 71 6.73 -15.09 -4.83
C LEU A 71 7.64 -14.14 -5.62
N VAL A 72 7.69 -12.86 -5.25
CA VAL A 72 8.57 -11.86 -5.89
C VAL A 72 10.03 -12.25 -5.72
N ASN A 73 10.46 -12.65 -4.52
CA ASN A 73 11.82 -13.07 -4.24
C ASN A 73 12.25 -14.29 -5.09
N ARG A 74 11.32 -15.20 -5.42
CA ARG A 74 11.59 -16.36 -6.30
C ARG A 74 11.79 -15.99 -7.77
N LEU A 75 11.48 -14.76 -8.19
CA LEU A 75 11.77 -14.27 -9.55
C LEU A 75 13.28 -14.10 -9.78
N ASN A 76 14.08 -14.07 -8.70
CA ASN A 76 15.55 -13.90 -8.76
C ASN A 76 15.98 -12.67 -9.57
N ILE A 77 15.27 -11.55 -9.39
CA ILE A 77 15.59 -10.29 -10.07
C ILE A 77 16.95 -9.79 -9.60
N VAL A 78 17.93 -9.77 -10.50
CA VAL A 78 19.32 -9.39 -10.18
C VAL A 78 19.49 -7.87 -10.28
N PRO A 79 20.06 -7.19 -9.28
CA PRO A 79 20.37 -5.76 -9.35
C PRO A 79 21.13 -5.37 -10.63
N GLY A 80 20.69 -4.30 -11.28
CA GLY A 80 21.27 -3.81 -12.53
C GLY A 80 20.84 -4.58 -13.79
N SER A 81 20.02 -5.62 -13.68
CA SER A 81 19.40 -6.27 -14.84
C SER A 81 18.24 -5.43 -15.40
N PRO A 82 17.82 -5.66 -16.67
CA PRO A 82 16.62 -5.02 -17.21
C PRO A 82 15.35 -5.29 -16.39
N ALA A 83 15.22 -6.48 -15.78
CA ALA A 83 14.10 -6.81 -14.90
C ALA A 83 14.12 -5.97 -13.62
N TYR A 84 15.30 -5.75 -13.05
CA TYR A 84 15.48 -4.90 -11.88
C TYR A 84 15.02 -3.47 -12.14
N PHE A 85 15.44 -2.87 -13.27
CA PHE A 85 15.02 -1.50 -13.59
C PHE A 85 13.51 -1.37 -13.80
N ARG A 86 12.85 -2.36 -14.41
CA ARG A 86 11.39 -2.38 -14.52
C ARG A 86 10.72 -2.52 -13.15
N ALA A 87 11.22 -3.41 -12.30
CA ALA A 87 10.68 -3.61 -10.95
C ALA A 87 10.80 -2.32 -10.11
N GLU A 88 11.94 -1.62 -10.18
CA GLU A 88 12.15 -0.32 -9.55
C GLU A 88 11.20 0.75 -10.10
N GLU A 89 11.01 0.83 -11.43
CA GLU A 89 10.06 1.77 -12.03
C GLU A 89 8.63 1.52 -11.54
N ILE A 90 8.23 0.24 -11.46
CA ILE A 90 6.92 -0.16 -10.92
C ILE A 90 6.79 0.24 -9.46
N TRP A 91 7.80 -0.07 -8.64
CA TRP A 91 7.82 0.25 -7.22
C TRP A 91 7.70 1.76 -6.97
N VAL A 92 8.56 2.56 -7.62
CA VAL A 92 8.53 4.03 -7.53
C VAL A 92 7.17 4.56 -7.97
N ARG A 93 6.62 4.06 -9.08
CA ARG A 93 5.33 4.52 -9.57
C ARG A 93 4.17 4.15 -8.65
N VAL A 94 4.23 3.00 -7.96
CA VAL A 94 3.24 2.65 -6.95
C VAL A 94 3.32 3.63 -5.79
N LEU A 95 4.52 3.89 -5.25
CA LEU A 95 4.70 4.85 -4.16
C LEU A 95 4.18 6.25 -4.50
N GLU A 96 4.51 6.77 -5.68
CA GLU A 96 3.99 8.08 -6.14
C GLU A 96 2.46 8.12 -6.19
N LEU A 97 1.82 7.04 -6.65
CA LEU A 97 0.36 6.97 -6.77
C LEU A 97 -0.31 6.79 -5.41
N GLU A 98 0.28 5.99 -4.53
CA GLU A 98 -0.23 5.76 -3.18
C GLU A 98 -0.06 6.99 -2.30
N GLU A 99 1.04 7.74 -2.42
CA GLU A 99 1.20 9.04 -1.76
C GLU A 99 0.11 10.01 -2.22
N ALA A 100 -0.08 10.16 -3.54
CA ALA A 100 -1.06 11.06 -4.11
C ALA A 100 -2.53 10.62 -3.89
N PHE A 101 -2.76 9.39 -3.44
CA PHE A 101 -4.10 8.88 -3.12
C PHE A 101 -4.60 9.43 -1.77
N TRP A 102 -3.70 9.63 -0.81
CA TRP A 102 -4.07 10.15 0.50
C TRP A 102 -4.26 11.67 0.45
N PRO A 103 -5.32 12.21 1.09
CA PRO A 103 -5.56 13.64 1.08
C PRO A 103 -4.43 14.38 1.79
N VAL A 104 -4.06 15.54 1.26
CA VAL A 104 -3.19 16.47 1.97
C VAL A 104 -3.99 17.04 3.15
N GLY A 105 -3.38 17.11 4.33
CA GLY A 105 -4.04 17.58 5.53
C GLY A 105 -4.77 18.92 5.31
N GLY A 106 -6.09 18.93 5.48
CA GLY A 106 -6.95 20.09 5.24
C GLY A 106 -7.83 20.02 4.00
N GLU A 107 -7.56 19.11 3.04
CA GLU A 107 -8.41 18.94 1.85
C GLU A 107 -9.84 18.50 2.20
N GLU A 108 -10.01 17.69 3.25
CA GLU A 108 -11.32 17.26 3.77
C GLU A 108 -12.20 18.43 4.26
N MET A 109 -11.60 19.57 4.58
CA MET A 109 -12.30 20.78 5.02
C MET A 109 -12.69 21.69 3.85
N GLU A 110 -12.03 21.55 2.69
CA GLU A 110 -12.24 22.41 1.52
C GLU A 110 -13.44 21.93 0.69
N GLU A 111 -13.69 20.61 0.64
CA GLU A 111 -14.89 20.03 0.01
C GLU A 111 -16.20 20.35 0.75
N LEU A 112 -16.14 20.73 2.04
CA LEU A 112 -17.30 21.14 2.84
C LEU A 112 -17.69 22.63 2.68
N LEU A 113 -16.91 23.40 1.91
CA LEU A 113 -17.11 24.83 1.68
C LEU A 113 -17.64 25.17 0.26
N LEU A 114 -17.96 24.17 -0.55
CA LEU A 114 -18.62 24.29 -1.87
C LEU A 114 -20.03 23.66 -1.84
#